data_AF-A0A847QB45-F1
#
_entry.id   AF-A0A847QB45-F1
#
_cell.length_a   1.000
_cell.length_b   1.000
_cell.length_c   1.000
_cell.angle_alpha   90.00
_cell.angle_beta   90.00
_cell.angle_gamma   90.00
#
_symmetry.space_group_name_H-M   'P 1'
#
loop_
_entity.id
_entity.type
_entity.pdbx_description
1 polymer ?
#
loop_
_entity_poly.entity_id
_entity_poly.type
_entity_poly.pdbx_seq_one_letter_code
_entity_poly.pdbx_strand_id
1 'polypeptide(L)' 'MSYDNLYYFWQKAAFFISHTINIWQLMVLLGTAVVCWFLAAEFNKKNARAREAKLSRLTAAAYTSIALVLWLFSFIFK' A
#
# COMPACT_ATOMS: atom_id res chain seq x y z
N MET A 1 -8.16 -37.36 11.46
CA MET A 1 -8.57 -35.94 11.43
C MET A 1 -9.52 -35.80 10.25
N SER A 2 -10.81 -35.49 10.47
CA SER A 2 -11.79 -35.43 9.36
C SER A 2 -11.35 -34.38 8.34
N TYR A 3 -11.55 -34.65 7.05
CA TYR A 3 -11.22 -33.72 5.96
C TYR A 3 -11.87 -32.34 6.17
N ASP A 4 -13.04 -32.30 6.83
CA ASP A 4 -13.75 -31.07 7.19
C ASP A 4 -12.95 -30.17 8.14
N ASN A 5 -12.22 -30.75 9.10
CA ASN A 5 -11.39 -29.96 10.01
C ASN A 5 -10.20 -29.35 9.28
N LEU A 6 -9.56 -30.10 8.39
CA LEU A 6 -8.46 -29.59 7.57
C LEU A 6 -8.92 -28.44 6.68
N TYR A 7 -10.07 -28.60 6.01
CA TYR A 7 -10.65 -27.58 5.15
C TYR A 7 -11.04 -26.31 5.93
N TYR A 8 -11.65 -26.47 7.10
CA TYR A 8 -12.01 -25.36 7.99
C TYR A 8 -10.78 -24.57 8.47
N PHE A 9 -9.73 -25.27 8.91
CA PHE A 9 -8.47 -24.63 9.30
C PHE A 9 -7.80 -23.93 8.12
N TRP A 10 -7.82 -24.53 6.93
CA TRP A 10 -7.28 -23.92 5.72
C TRP A 10 -8.01 -22.64 5.38
N GLN A 11 -9.35 -22.66 5.27
CA GLN A 11 -10.14 -21.46 4.98
C GLN A 11 -9.85 -20.32 5.98
N LYS A 12 -9.79 -20.65 7.27
CA LYS A 12 -9.50 -19.66 8.31
C LYS A 12 -8.09 -19.07 8.16
N ALA A 13 -7.09 -19.92 7.92
CA ALA A 13 -5.71 -19.47 7.68
C ALA A 13 -5.61 -18.60 6.41
N ALA A 14 -6.26 -19.00 5.31
CA ALA A 14 -6.31 -18.23 4.07
C ALA A 14 -6.86 -16.83 4.29
N PHE A 15 -7.95 -16.72 5.06
CA PHE A 15 -8.57 -15.44 5.38
C PHE A 15 -7.64 -14.55 6.23
N PHE A 16 -7.02 -15.11 7.27
CA PHE A 16 -6.08 -14.34 8.09
C PHE A 16 -4.86 -13.85 7.31
N ILE A 17 -4.31 -14.71 6.45
CA ILE A 17 -3.16 -14.37 5.61
C ILE A 17 -3.55 -13.29 4.61
N SER A 18 -4.66 -13.43 3.89
CA SER A 18 -5.10 -12.45 2.91
C SER A 18 -5.39 -11.09 3.55
N HIS A 19 -6.03 -11.08 4.72
CA HIS A 19 -6.33 -9.86 5.46
C HIS A 19 -5.05 -9.16 5.95
N THR A 20 -4.10 -9.92 6.47
CA THR A 20 -2.80 -9.39 6.93
C THR A 20 -1.99 -8.80 5.77
N ILE A 21 -1.94 -9.51 4.63
CA ILE A 21 -1.24 -9.04 3.43
C ILE A 21 -1.88 -7.75 2.92
N ASN A 22 -3.21 -7.63 2.93
CA ASN A 22 -3.90 -6.44 2.45
C ASN A 22 -3.55 -5.20 3.31
N ILE A 23 -3.59 -5.34 4.64
CA ILE A 23 -3.17 -4.27 5.56
C ILE A 23 -1.69 -3.93 5.35
N TRP A 24 -0.83 -4.93 5.21
CA TRP A 24 0.60 -4.73 4.95
C TRP A 24 0.84 -3.97 3.64
N GLN A 25 0.15 -4.33 2.56
CA GLN A 25 0.25 -3.64 1.28
C GLN A 25 -0.15 -2.17 1.39
N LEU A 26 -1.23 -1.85 2.11
CA LEU A 26 -1.64 -0.47 2.37
C LEU A 26 -0.56 0.32 3.13
N MET A 27 0.03 -0.29 4.18
CA MET A 27 1.11 0.35 4.94
C MET A 27 2.36 0.59 4.07
N VAL A 28 2.75 -0.37 3.24
CA VAL A 28 3.89 -0.22 2.33
C VAL A 28 3.65 0.89 1.32
N LEU A 29 2.47 0.94 0.69
CA LEU A 29 2.11 1.98 -0.29
C LEU A 29 2.09 3.38 0.32
N LEU A 30 1.52 3.53 1.52
CA LEU A 30 1.49 4.82 2.21
C LEU A 30 2.88 5.22 2.72
N GLY A 31 3.66 4.26 3.22
CA GLY A 31 5.04 4.48 3.65
C GLY A 31 5.94 4.93 2.50
N THR A 32 5.85 4.28 1.33
CA THR A 32 6.61 4.69 0.15
C THR A 32 6.15 6.05 -0.38
N ALA A 33 4.85 6.35 -0.36
CA ALA A 33 4.34 7.67 -0.70
C ALA A 33 4.94 8.76 0.19
N VAL A 34 4.95 8.57 1.51
CA VAL A 34 5.53 9.52 2.47
C VAL A 34 7.02 9.75 2.20
N VAL A 35 7.79 8.68 1.97
CA VAL A 35 9.22 8.79 1.62
C VAL A 35 9.42 9.56 0.32
N CYS A 36 8.60 9.32 -0.70
CA CYS A 36 8.65 10.08 -1.96
C CYS A 36 8.30 11.56 -1.77
N TRP A 37 7.38 11.92 -0.86
CA TRP A 37 7.08 13.30 -0.48
C TRP A 37 8.29 13.99 0.16
N PHE A 38 8.93 13.33 1.13
CA PHE A 38 10.14 13.85 1.76
C PHE A 38 11.28 14.01 0.76
N LEU A 39 11.47 13.03 -0.13
CA LEU A 39 12.48 13.09 -1.18
C LEU A 39 12.22 14.25 -2.15
N ALA A 40 10.96 14.49 -2.52
CA ALA A 40 10.58 15.64 -3.32
C ALA A 40 10.87 16.97 -2.61
N ALA A 41 10.64 17.06 -1.30
CA ALA A 41 10.93 18.24 -0.50
C ALA A 41 12.44 18.54 -0.48
N GLU A 42 13.28 17.51 -0.32
CA GLU A 42 14.74 17.62 -0.38
C GLU A 42 15.25 18.02 -1.76
N PHE A 43 14.69 17.46 -2.84
CA PHE A 43 15.06 17.89 -4.20
C PHE A 43 14.66 19.33 -4.51
N ASN A 44 13.55 19.80 -3.93
CA ASN A 44 13.11 21.19 -4.09
C ASN A 44 14.07 22.17 -3.41
N LYS A 45 14.66 21.80 -2.26
CA LYS A 45 15.68 22.63 -1.57
C LYS A 45 16.95 22.81 -2.40
N LYS A 46 17.30 21.82 -3.22
CA LYS A 46 18.57 21.81 -3.98
C LYS A 46 18.51 22.54 -5.33
N ASN A 47 17.36 23.09 -5.75
CA ASN A 47 17.10 23.90 -6.97
C ASN A 47 17.59 23.36 -8.34
N ALA A 48 18.42 22.32 -8.39
CA ALA A 48 18.98 21.72 -9.61
C ALA A 48 18.17 20.52 -10.11
N ARG A 49 17.18 20.05 -9.34
CA ARG A 49 16.46 18.77 -9.56
C ARG A 49 14.93 18.94 -9.61
N ALA A 50 14.45 20.03 -10.20
CA ALA A 50 13.01 20.31 -10.31
C ALA A 50 12.22 19.21 -11.05
N ARG A 51 12.83 18.58 -12.06
CA ARG A 51 12.23 17.46 -12.80
C ARG A 51 12.07 16.20 -11.93
N GLU A 52 13.10 15.88 -11.13
CA GLU A 52 13.08 14.76 -10.20
C GLU A 52 12.09 15.01 -9.06
N ALA A 53 12.03 16.24 -8.54
CA ALA A 53 11.04 16.63 -7.52
C ALA A 53 9.60 16.47 -8.02
N LYS A 54 9.32 16.85 -9.28
CA LYS A 54 7.99 16.68 -9.88
C LYS A 54 7.64 15.20 -10.04
N LEU A 55 8.59 14.38 -10.47
CA LEU A 55 8.39 12.94 -10.62
C LEU A 55 8.14 12.25 -9.27
N SER A 56 8.90 12.61 -8.24
CA SER A 56 8.72 12.11 -6.87
C SER A 56 7.36 12.50 -6.27
N ARG A 57 6.85 13.70 -6.54
CA ARG A 57 5.49 14.09 -6.12
C ARG A 57 4.42 13.30 -6.85
N LEU A 58 4.61 13.07 -8.14
CA LEU A 58 3.67 12.33 -8.96
C LEU A 58 3.61 10.84 -8.55
N THR A 59 4.76 10.21 -8.31
CA THR A 59 4.81 8.84 -7.79
C THR A 59 4.17 8.76 -6.41
N ALA A 60 4.43 9.74 -5.53
CA ALA A 60 3.81 9.76 -4.23
C ALA A 60 2.27 9.90 -4.30
N ALA A 61 1.77 10.77 -5.18
CA ALA A 61 0.34 10.91 -5.43
C ALA A 61 -0.27 9.61 -6.00
N ALA A 62 0.44 8.92 -6.90
CA ALA A 62 0.01 7.64 -7.45
C ALA A 62 -0.03 6.53 -6.40
N TYR A 63 0.99 6.40 -5.55
CA TYR A 63 0.98 5.42 -4.46
C TYR A 63 -0.13 5.70 -3.44
N THR A 64 -0.38 6.98 -3.13
CA THR A 64 -1.48 7.38 -2.24
C THR A 64 -2.85 7.08 -2.86
N SER A 65 -3.03 7.34 -4.16
CA SER A 65 -4.30 7.05 -4.83
C SER A 65 -4.58 5.55 -4.93
N ILE A 66 -3.56 4.74 -5.22
CA ILE A 66 -3.69 3.27 -5.22
C ILE A 66 -4.04 2.76 -3.82
N ALA A 67 -3.38 3.29 -2.77
CA ALA A 67 -3.71 2.93 -1.39
C ALA A 67 -5.17 3.29 -1.03
N LEU A 68 -5.64 4.48 -1.41
CA LEU A 68 -7.04 4.90 -1.20
C LEU A 68 -8.04 4.03 -1.95
N VAL A 69 -7.74 3.66 -3.19
CA VAL A 69 -8.58 2.77 -3.98
C VAL A 69 -8.64 1.38 -3.32
N LEU A 70 -7.51 0.78 -2.99
CA LEU A 70 -7.46 -0.53 -2.30
C LEU A 70 -8.22 -0.48 -0.96
N TRP A 71 -8.07 0.60 -0.21
CA TRP A 71 -8.79 0.82 1.03
C TRP A 71 -10.30 0.89 0.81
N LEU A 72 -10.77 1.65 -0.19
CA LEU A 72 -12.20 1.73 -0.56
C LEU A 72 -12.75 0.36 -0.99
N PHE A 73 -12.00 -0.39 -1.80
CA PHE A 73 -12.37 -1.76 -2.17
C PHE A 73 -12.51 -2.65 -0.94
N SER A 74 -11.68 -2.49 0.09
CA SER A 74 -11.81 -3.23 1.35
C SER A 74 -13.09 -2.90 2.14
N PHE A 75 -13.74 -1.75 1.92
CA PHE A 75 -15.05 -1.45 2.52
C PHE A 75 -16.21 -1.99 1.69
N ILE A 76 -16.08 -1.97 0.36
CA ILE A 76 -17.14 -2.41 -0.57
C ILE A 76 -17.27 -3.94 -0.55
N PHE A 77 -16.14 -4.66 -0.49
CA PHE A 77 -16.09 -6.13 -0.55
C PHE A 77 -15.95 -6.77 0.85
N LYS A 78 -16.43 -6.08 1.88
CA LYS A 78 -16.37 -6.54 3.26
C LYS A 78 -17.42 -7.61 3.56
#